data_AF-A0A947CXH0-F1
#
_entry.id   AF-A0A947CXH0-F1
#
_cell.length_a   1.000
_cell.length_b   1.000
_cell.length_c   1.000
_cell.angle_alpha   90.00
_cell.angle_beta   90.00
_cell.angle_gamma   90.00
#
_symmetry.space_group_name_H-M   'P 1'
#
loop_
_entity.id
_entity.type
_entity.pdbx_description
1 polymer ?
#
loop_
_entity_poly.entity_id
_entity_poly.type
_entity_poly.pdbx_seq_one_letter_code
_entity_poly.pdbx_strand_id
1 'polypeptide(L)'
;MSREAPGVQLTPAILRQVEERGPGHLVVSRDLGRLYKLYQRALDEVGLTEPEARLIYEAYKGVSSEVPLVHAAALLAANIRGAILERRLDEVYRIDGAALIEKLRGLTEIQALAIIDAVERIAYGAAFRGMDEAQALRLAFRIEKP
;
A
#
# COMPACT_ATOMS: atom_id res chain seq x y z
N MET A 1 -5.67 26.29 9.36
CA MET A 1 -6.03 26.56 7.94
C MET A 1 -6.70 25.32 7.39
N SER A 2 -8.00 25.37 7.10
CA SER A 2 -8.69 24.33 6.32
C SER A 2 -8.15 24.38 4.89
N ARG A 3 -7.52 23.31 4.42
CA ARG A 3 -7.32 23.11 2.99
C ARG A 3 -8.56 22.38 2.49
N GLU A 4 -9.25 22.90 1.48
CA GLU A 4 -10.30 22.14 0.81
C GLU A 4 -9.69 20.82 0.30
N ALA A 5 -10.28 19.70 0.72
CA ALA A 5 -9.86 18.40 0.24
C ALA A 5 -10.26 18.26 -1.24
N PRO A 6 -9.43 17.65 -2.10
CA PRO A 6 -9.84 17.31 -3.45
C PRO A 6 -11.12 16.47 -3.42
N GLY A 7 -11.99 16.65 -4.42
CA GLY A 7 -13.26 15.94 -4.50
C GLY A 7 -13.07 14.42 -4.45
N VAL A 8 -13.64 13.78 -3.44
CA VAL A 8 -13.65 12.32 -3.32
C VAL A 8 -14.82 11.79 -4.14
N GLN A 9 -14.55 10.94 -5.13
CA GLN A 9 -15.60 10.22 -5.85
C GLN A 9 -15.95 8.95 -5.09
N LEU A 10 -17.22 8.83 -4.69
CA LEU A 10 -17.75 7.64 -4.02
C LEU A 10 -18.66 6.89 -4.99
N THR A 11 -18.59 5.56 -4.97
CA THR A 11 -19.59 4.74 -5.67
C THR A 11 -20.96 4.94 -5.02
N PRO A 12 -22.09 4.72 -5.74
CA PRO A 12 -23.42 4.84 -5.17
C PRO A 12 -23.63 3.98 -3.91
N ALA A 13 -22.99 2.81 -3.85
CA ALA A 13 -23.05 1.92 -2.69
C ALA A 13 -22.33 2.51 -1.47
N ILE A 14 -21.13 3.07 -1.65
CA ILE A 14 -20.38 3.70 -0.55
C ILE A 14 -21.07 4.98 -0.10
N LEU A 15 -21.58 5.79 -1.04
CA LEU A 15 -22.32 7.01 -0.72
C LEU A 15 -23.52 6.71 0.18
N ARG A 16 -24.30 5.69 -0.15
CA ARG A 16 -25.42 5.25 0.69
C ARG A 16 -24.99 4.90 2.11
N GLN A 17 -23.91 4.12 2.27
CA GLN A 17 -23.38 3.78 3.59
C GLN A 17 -22.92 5.01 4.38
N VAL A 18 -22.35 6.00 3.70
CA VAL A 18 -21.93 7.26 4.32
C VAL A 18 -23.15 8.04 4.81
N GLU A 19 -24.19 8.16 3.99
CA GLU A 19 -25.44 8.86 4.32
C GLU A 19 -26.18 8.21 5.49
N GLU A 20 -26.26 6.87 5.51
CA GLU A 20 -26.90 6.10 6.60
C GLU A 20 -26.19 6.30 7.96
N ARG A 21 -24.90 6.64 7.96
CA ARG A 21 -24.09 6.81 9.17
C ARG A 21 -24.11 8.24 9.73
N GLY A 22 -24.65 9.21 8.99
CA GLY A 22 -24.79 10.60 9.42
C GLY A 22 -24.17 11.63 8.46
N PRO A 23 -23.76 12.81 8.96
CA PRO A 23 -23.26 13.89 8.10
C PRO A 23 -22.05 13.46 7.27
N GLY A 24 -22.21 13.45 5.94
CA GLY A 24 -21.28 12.76 5.04
C GLY A 24 -19.81 13.18 5.19
N HIS A 25 -19.53 14.48 5.31
CA HIS A 25 -18.15 14.97 5.44
C HIS A 25 -17.46 14.51 6.73
N LEU A 26 -18.19 14.42 7.86
CA LEU A 26 -17.66 13.95 9.14
C LEU A 26 -17.43 12.44 9.11
N VAL A 27 -18.37 11.69 8.53
CA VAL A 27 -18.27 10.23 8.39
C VAL A 27 -17.07 9.87 7.50
N VAL A 28 -16.94 10.49 6.33
CA VAL A 28 -15.82 10.25 5.40
C VAL A 28 -14.49 10.58 6.07
N SER A 29 -14.38 11.75 6.71
CA SER A 29 -13.14 12.17 7.38
C SER A 29 -12.72 11.20 8.49
N ARG A 30 -13.68 10.77 9.31
CA ARG A 30 -13.44 9.82 10.41
C ARG A 30 -13.06 8.44 9.90
N ASP A 31 -13.80 7.92 8.93
CA ASP A 31 -13.62 6.56 8.44
C ASP A 31 -12.29 6.44 7.66
N LEU A 32 -11.93 7.45 6.84
CA LEU A 32 -10.60 7.54 6.22
C LEU A 32 -9.48 7.68 7.27
N GLY A 33 -9.67 8.52 8.28
CA GLY A 33 -8.68 8.67 9.36
C GLY A 33 -8.42 7.36 10.11
N ARG A 34 -9.47 6.55 10.34
CA ARG A 34 -9.35 5.21 10.93
C ARG A 34 -8.67 4.23 9.98
N LEU A 35 -9.04 4.23 8.70
CA LEU A 35 -8.44 3.35 7.70
C LEU A 35 -6.93 3.58 7.59
N TYR A 36 -6.49 4.84 7.46
CA TYR A 36 -5.06 5.14 7.39
C TYR A 36 -4.29 4.77 8.66
N LYS A 37 -4.94 4.83 9.83
CA LYS A 37 -4.36 4.33 11.08
C LYS A 37 -4.26 2.80 11.11
N LEU A 38 -5.22 2.09 10.52
CA LEU A 38 -5.14 0.64 10.36
C LEU A 38 -4.02 0.23 9.40
N TYR A 39 -3.86 0.93 8.27
CA TYR A 39 -2.73 0.67 7.35
C TYR A 39 -1.38 0.86 8.03
N GLN A 40 -1.22 1.92 8.83
CA GLN A 40 0.03 2.14 9.58
C GLN A 40 0.36 0.96 10.49
N ARG A 41 -0.63 0.47 11.26
CA ARG A 41 -0.44 -0.69 12.14
C ARG A 41 -0.18 -1.98 11.37
N ALA A 42 -0.91 -2.19 10.27
CA ALA A 42 -0.74 -3.35 9.43
C ALA A 42 0.66 -3.43 8.83
N LEU A 43 1.24 -2.30 8.41
CA LEU A 43 2.63 -2.24 7.94
C LEU A 43 3.63 -2.57 9.06
N ASP A 44 3.42 -2.05 10.26
CA ASP A 44 4.26 -2.35 11.43
C ASP A 44 4.23 -3.86 11.77
N GLU A 45 3.07 -4.51 11.62
CA GLU A 45 2.87 -5.95 11.90
C GLU A 45 3.49 -6.89 10.86
N VAL A 46 3.56 -6.47 9.58
CA VAL A 46 4.11 -7.34 8.51
C VAL A 46 5.60 -7.60 8.72
N GLY A 47 6.34 -6.62 9.26
CA GLY A 47 7.77 -6.76 9.51
C GLY A 47 8.57 -6.96 8.21
N LEU A 48 8.43 -6.04 7.25
CA LEU A 48 9.25 -6.03 6.04
C LEU A 48 10.63 -5.43 6.33
N THR A 49 11.65 -6.05 5.75
CA THR A 49 12.99 -5.47 5.66
C THR A 49 13.06 -4.46 4.51
N GLU A 50 14.06 -3.57 4.53
CA GLU A 50 14.26 -2.61 3.43
C GLU A 50 14.47 -3.28 2.05
N PRO A 51 15.25 -4.37 1.91
CA PRO A 51 15.35 -5.09 0.64
C PRO A 51 14.02 -5.69 0.16
N GLU A 52 13.21 -6.25 1.06
CA GLU A 52 11.88 -6.77 0.71
C GLU A 52 10.95 -5.65 0.24
N ALA A 53 10.90 -4.53 0.96
CA ALA A 53 10.08 -3.38 0.56
C ALA A 53 10.52 -2.80 -0.79
N ARG A 54 11.84 -2.76 -1.05
CA ARG A 54 12.36 -2.30 -2.34
C ARG A 54 11.98 -3.25 -3.48
N LEU A 55 12.11 -4.56 -3.27
CA LEU A 55 11.66 -5.54 -4.26
C LEU A 55 10.17 -5.37 -4.56
N ILE A 56 9.34 -5.26 -3.52
CA ILE A 56 7.90 -5.06 -3.66
C ILE A 56 7.60 -3.78 -4.44
N TYR A 57 8.24 -2.66 -4.08
CA TYR A 57 8.08 -1.40 -4.79
C TYR A 57 8.49 -1.53 -6.26
N GLU A 58 9.64 -2.10 -6.59
CA GLU A 58 10.05 -2.31 -7.98
C GLU A 58 9.13 -3.23 -8.76
N ALA A 59 8.61 -4.25 -8.08
CA ALA A 59 7.70 -5.20 -8.68
C ALA A 59 6.37 -4.54 -9.09
N TYR A 60 5.91 -3.57 -8.28
CA TYR A 60 4.55 -3.04 -8.32
C TYR A 60 4.46 -1.57 -8.74
N LYS A 61 5.57 -0.82 -8.78
CA LYS A 61 5.58 0.57 -9.25
C LYS A 61 5.14 0.63 -10.71
N GLY A 62 4.15 1.46 -11.00
CA GLY A 62 3.58 1.58 -12.34
C GLY A 62 2.42 0.62 -12.64
N VAL A 63 2.09 -0.31 -11.73
CA VAL A 63 0.80 -1.01 -11.77
C VAL A 63 -0.26 -0.02 -11.29
N SER A 64 -1.02 0.58 -12.21
CA SER A 64 -2.11 1.48 -11.85
C SER A 64 -3.32 0.68 -11.36
N SER A 65 -3.61 0.76 -10.06
CA SER A 65 -4.83 0.23 -9.44
C SER A 65 -6.02 1.19 -9.62
N GLU A 66 -6.14 1.88 -10.76
CA GLU A 66 -7.22 2.85 -11.02
C GLU A 66 -8.64 2.27 -10.88
N VAL A 67 -8.76 0.94 -10.79
CA VAL A 67 -9.97 0.25 -10.39
C VAL A 67 -9.76 -0.30 -8.99
N PRO A 68 -10.67 -0.04 -8.01
CA PRO A 68 -10.65 -0.68 -6.71
C PRO A 68 -10.98 -2.17 -6.88
N LEU A 69 -9.99 -2.92 -7.34
CA LEU A 69 -10.06 -4.36 -7.36
C LEU A 69 -9.83 -4.78 -5.92
N VAL A 70 -10.92 -5.13 -5.25
CA VAL A 70 -10.91 -5.92 -4.00
C VAL A 70 -10.01 -7.17 -4.14
N HIS A 71 -9.69 -7.57 -5.38
CA HIS A 71 -8.80 -8.68 -5.70
C HIS A 71 -7.31 -8.30 -5.80
N ALA A 72 -6.95 -7.02 -5.75
CA ALA A 72 -5.56 -6.57 -5.80
C ALA A 72 -4.76 -7.12 -4.61
N ALA A 73 -5.37 -7.17 -3.42
CA ALA A 73 -4.81 -7.83 -2.25
C ALA A 73 -4.52 -9.32 -2.49
N ALA A 74 -5.47 -10.05 -3.10
CA ALA A 74 -5.32 -11.46 -3.41
C ALA A 74 -4.25 -11.75 -4.48
N LEU A 75 -3.96 -10.77 -5.35
CA LEU A 75 -2.99 -10.90 -6.42
C LEU A 75 -1.59 -10.43 -6.04
N LEU A 76 -1.40 -9.80 -4.87
CA LEU A 76 -0.11 -9.24 -4.45
C LEU A 76 1.01 -10.28 -4.56
N ALA A 77 0.89 -11.43 -3.89
CA ALA A 77 1.91 -12.46 -3.92
C ALA A 77 2.15 -13.02 -5.33
N ALA A 78 1.10 -13.16 -6.16
CA ALA A 78 1.23 -13.66 -7.53
C ALA A 78 2.00 -12.67 -8.42
N ASN A 79 1.71 -11.37 -8.29
CA ASN A 79 2.38 -10.31 -9.03
C ASN A 79 3.86 -10.17 -8.62
N ILE A 80 4.16 -10.24 -7.32
CA ILE A 80 5.55 -10.26 -6.83
C ILE A 80 6.29 -11.49 -7.36
N ARG A 81 5.65 -12.66 -7.36
CA ARG A 81 6.23 -13.89 -7.92
C ARG A 81 6.54 -13.75 -9.41
N GLY A 82 5.61 -13.16 -10.18
CA GLY A 82 5.84 -12.86 -11.60
C GLY A 82 7.07 -11.97 -11.81
N ALA A 83 7.17 -10.88 -11.05
CA ALA A 83 8.31 -9.97 -11.11
C ALA A 83 9.65 -10.64 -10.74
N ILE A 84 9.66 -11.54 -9.75
CA ILE A 84 10.83 -12.35 -9.41
C ILE A 84 11.23 -13.24 -10.59
N LEU A 85 10.27 -13.95 -11.21
CA LEU A 85 10.57 -14.86 -12.33
C LEU A 85 11.07 -14.12 -13.58
N GLU A 86 10.50 -12.97 -13.90
CA GLU A 86 10.82 -12.21 -15.10
C GLU A 86 12.08 -11.36 -14.96
N ARG A 87 12.26 -10.71 -13.80
CA ARG A 87 13.28 -9.69 -13.58
C ARG A 87 14.35 -10.09 -12.55
N ARG A 88 14.23 -11.26 -11.92
CA ARG A 88 15.17 -11.78 -10.90
C ARG A 88 15.44 -10.79 -9.77
N LEU A 89 14.39 -10.09 -9.34
CA LEU A 89 14.52 -9.03 -8.34
C LEU A 89 15.03 -9.56 -6.98
N ASP A 90 14.78 -10.82 -6.68
CA ASP A 90 15.30 -11.52 -5.52
C ASP A 90 16.82 -11.64 -5.53
N GLU A 91 17.40 -11.97 -6.69
CA GLU A 91 18.86 -11.96 -6.90
C GLU A 91 19.43 -10.54 -6.80
N VAL A 92 18.77 -9.56 -7.43
CA VAL A 92 19.19 -8.14 -7.44
C VAL A 92 19.25 -7.56 -6.03
N TYR A 93 18.22 -7.83 -5.22
CA TYR A 93 18.11 -7.31 -3.86
C TYR A 93 18.63 -8.26 -2.78
N ARG A 94 19.18 -9.41 -3.18
CA ARG A 94 19.77 -10.44 -2.31
C ARG A 94 18.80 -10.90 -1.21
N ILE A 95 17.56 -11.18 -1.59
CA ILE A 95 16.54 -11.69 -0.68
C ILE A 95 16.18 -13.14 -1.01
N ASP A 96 15.67 -13.86 -0.01
CA ASP A 96 15.02 -15.14 -0.25
C ASP A 96 13.62 -14.90 -0.84
N GLY A 97 13.53 -14.98 -2.17
CA GLY A 97 12.28 -14.77 -2.89
C GLY A 97 11.18 -15.74 -2.46
N ALA A 98 11.52 -17.00 -2.16
CA ALA A 98 10.53 -17.99 -1.74
C ALA A 98 9.96 -17.66 -0.36
N ALA A 99 10.82 -17.30 0.59
CA ALA A 99 10.38 -16.86 1.92
C ALA A 99 9.52 -15.60 1.86
N LEU A 100 9.85 -14.64 0.99
CA LEU A 100 9.02 -13.46 0.79
C LEU A 100 7.63 -13.83 0.23
N ILE A 101 7.55 -14.71 -0.76
CA ILE A 101 6.25 -15.14 -1.32
C ILE A 101 5.38 -15.83 -0.27
N GLU A 102 5.95 -16.69 0.59
CA GLU A 102 5.21 -17.32 1.68
C GLU A 102 4.72 -16.30 2.71
N LYS A 103 5.57 -15.33 3.08
CA LYS A 103 5.19 -14.19 3.93
C LYS A 103 3.99 -13.44 3.34
N LEU A 104 4.04 -13.11 2.04
CA LEU A 104 2.97 -12.37 1.34
C LEU A 104 1.67 -13.17 1.21
N ARG A 105 1.75 -14.50 1.08
CA ARG A 105 0.56 -15.39 1.06
C ARG A 105 -0.14 -15.48 2.41
N GLY A 106 0.61 -15.32 3.49
CA GLY A 106 0.09 -15.34 4.86
C GLY A 106 -0.56 -14.03 5.31
N LEU A 107 -0.55 -12.99 4.46
CA LEU A 107 -1.11 -11.69 4.82
C LEU A 107 -2.62 -11.70 4.91
N THR A 108 -3.14 -10.94 5.86
CA THR A 108 -4.53 -10.52 5.84
C THR A 108 -4.77 -9.51 4.71
N GLU A 109 -6.02 -9.35 4.30
CA GLU A 109 -6.40 -8.39 3.26
C GLU A 109 -5.97 -6.96 3.60
N ILE A 110 -6.11 -6.54 4.87
CA ILE A 110 -5.72 -5.20 5.31
C ILE A 110 -4.20 -4.99 5.22
N GLN A 111 -3.40 -6.01 5.48
CA GLN A 111 -1.94 -5.93 5.37
C GLN A 111 -1.50 -5.84 3.91
N ALA A 112 -2.10 -6.64 3.03
CA ALA A 112 -1.82 -6.56 1.60
C ALA A 112 -2.20 -5.18 1.02
N LEU A 113 -3.37 -4.64 1.40
CA LEU A 113 -3.78 -3.28 0.99
C LEU A 113 -2.85 -2.20 1.54
N ALA A 114 -2.35 -2.34 2.76
CA ALA A 114 -1.42 -1.37 3.34
C ALA A 114 -0.07 -1.35 2.59
N ILE A 115 0.40 -2.51 2.12
CA ILE A 115 1.59 -2.62 1.26
C ILE A 115 1.35 -1.92 -0.09
N ILE A 116 0.19 -2.16 -0.72
CA ILE A 116 -0.18 -1.53 -2.00
C ILE A 116 -0.26 0.00 -1.82
N ASP A 117 -0.92 0.49 -0.76
CA ASP A 117 -0.98 1.92 -0.41
C ASP A 117 0.42 2.52 -0.25
N ALA A 118 1.35 1.81 0.41
CA ALA A 118 2.73 2.27 0.56
C ALA A 118 3.44 2.43 -0.80
N VAL A 119 3.29 1.48 -1.71
CA VAL A 119 3.83 1.57 -3.08
C VAL A 119 3.24 2.77 -3.82
N GLU A 120 1.91 2.89 -3.84
CA GLU A 120 1.21 3.95 -4.56
C GLU A 120 1.58 5.34 -4.04
N ARG A 121 1.75 5.47 -2.73
CA ARG A 121 2.19 6.71 -2.10
C ARG A 121 3.58 7.12 -2.56
N ILE A 122 4.52 6.18 -2.70
CA ILE A 122 5.85 6.49 -3.25
C ILE A 122 5.73 6.88 -4.72
N ALA A 123 4.98 6.11 -5.52
CA ALA A 123 4.89 6.28 -6.98
C ALA A 123 4.17 7.57 -7.40
N TYR A 124 3.07 7.92 -6.72
CA TYR A 124 2.16 8.99 -7.14
C TYR A 124 1.99 10.11 -6.10
N GLY A 125 2.35 9.85 -4.85
CA GLY A 125 2.12 10.76 -3.74
C GLY A 125 3.02 12.00 -3.78
N ALA A 126 2.41 13.18 -3.71
CA ALA A 126 3.14 14.45 -3.67
C ALA A 126 4.13 14.54 -2.48
N ALA A 127 3.86 13.84 -1.37
CA ALA A 127 4.72 13.81 -0.19
C ALA A 127 6.10 13.17 -0.44
N PHE A 128 6.24 12.34 -1.48
CA PHE A 128 7.47 11.62 -1.81
C PHE A 128 8.17 12.16 -3.05
N ARG A 129 7.59 13.19 -3.71
CA ARG A 129 8.17 13.78 -4.91
C ARG A 129 9.54 14.41 -4.60
N GLY A 130 10.56 13.99 -5.33
CA GLY A 130 11.93 14.48 -5.17
C GLY A 130 12.63 13.97 -3.90
N MET A 131 12.01 13.05 -3.16
CA MET A 131 12.65 12.36 -2.05
C MET A 131 13.59 11.28 -2.58
N ASP A 132 14.70 11.06 -1.88
CA ASP A 132 15.54 9.88 -2.11
C ASP A 132 14.72 8.59 -1.94
N GLU A 133 14.89 7.64 -2.84
CA GLU A 133 14.06 6.43 -2.87
C GLU A 133 14.24 5.58 -1.60
N ALA A 134 15.45 5.48 -1.05
CA ALA A 134 15.67 4.74 0.19
C ALA A 134 15.00 5.42 1.38
N GLN A 135 15.03 6.75 1.43
CA GLN A 135 14.27 7.50 2.43
C GLN A 135 12.74 7.31 2.25
N ALA A 136 12.26 7.35 1.00
CA ALA A 136 10.84 7.16 0.68
C ALA A 136 10.34 5.79 1.12
N LEU A 137 11.10 4.73 0.81
CA LEU A 137 10.79 3.34 1.22
C LEU A 137 10.68 3.23 2.73
N ARG A 138 11.67 3.71 3.49
CA ARG A 138 11.63 3.65 4.96
C ARG A 138 10.42 4.34 5.55
N LEU A 139 10.08 5.53 5.04
CA LEU A 139 8.94 6.29 5.54
C LEU A 139 7.59 5.70 5.15
N ALA A 140 7.44 5.24 3.90
CA ALA A 140 6.18 4.70 3.40
C ALA A 140 5.87 3.32 3.98
N PHE A 141 6.86 2.43 4.02
CA PHE A 141 6.74 1.07 4.55
C PHE A 141 6.95 0.99 6.07
N ARG A 142 7.23 2.13 6.73
CA ARG A 142 7.45 2.22 8.18
C ARG A 142 8.57 1.30 8.68
N ILE A 143 9.63 1.18 7.88
CA ILE A 143 10.82 0.44 8.27
C ILE A 143 11.62 1.31 9.23
N GLU A 144 11.68 0.92 10.49
CA GLU A 144 12.54 1.59 11.48
C GLU A 144 14.00 1.52 11.01
N LYS A 145 14.75 2.60 11.25
CA LYS A 145 16.20 2.54 11.07
C LYS A 145 16.75 1.55 12.11
N PRO A 146 17.63 0.61 11.74
CA PRO A 146 18.43 -0.10 12.72
C PRO A 146 19.24 0.86 13.59
#